data_AF-A0A562DZ06-F1
#
_entry.id   AF-A0A562DZ06-F1
#
_cell.length_a   1.000
_cell.length_b   1.000
_cell.length_c   1.000
_cell.angle_alpha   90.00
_cell.angle_beta   90.00
_cell.angle_gamma   90.00
#
_symmetry.space_group_name_H-M   'P 1'
#
loop_
_entity.id
_entity.type
_entity.pdbx_description
1 polymer ?
#
loop_
_entity_poly.entity_id
_entity_poly.type
_entity_poly.pdbx_seq_one_letter_code
_entity_poly.pdbx_strand_id
1 'polypeptide(L)'
;MSHPSAQADTGAGLSRLAAISAALRPHDPGAQVALDPDHGSVQVLTVLDPEEVDRILAAAGIPVAPTPAGAGGGCGCGCSCSGG
;
A
#
# COMPACT_ATOMS: atom_id res chain seq x y z
N MET A 1 2.75 8.44 -29.81
CA MET A 1 3.18 8.24 -28.42
C MET A 1 1.96 7.75 -27.67
N SER A 2 1.74 6.44 -27.67
CA SER A 2 0.56 5.82 -27.04
C SER A 2 0.96 5.45 -25.63
N HIS A 3 0.31 6.02 -24.62
CA HIS A 3 0.50 5.65 -23.22
C HIS A 3 -0.65 4.73 -22.77
N PRO A 4 -0.59 3.40 -22.97
CA PRO A 4 -1.55 2.48 -22.39
C PRO A 4 -1.28 2.19 -20.89
N SER A 5 -0.18 2.69 -20.31
CA SER A 5 0.27 2.28 -18.96
C SER A 5 -0.46 2.97 -17.80
N ALA A 6 -0.89 4.23 -17.94
CA ALA A 6 -1.52 4.98 -16.84
C ALA A 6 -2.90 4.42 -16.43
N GLN A 7 -3.62 3.85 -17.39
CA GLN A 7 -4.97 3.30 -17.16
C GLN A 7 -4.91 1.94 -16.45
N ALA A 8 -3.91 1.11 -16.75
CA ALA A 8 -3.65 -0.15 -16.06
C ALA A 8 -3.18 0.07 -14.62
N ASP A 9 -2.33 1.08 -14.38
CA ASP A 9 -1.86 1.46 -13.04
C ASP A 9 -3.01 1.97 -12.16
N THR A 10 -3.93 2.75 -12.74
CA THR A 10 -5.14 3.22 -12.03
C THR A 10 -6.06 2.05 -11.65
N GLY A 11 -6.26 1.09 -12.56
CA GLY A 11 -7.05 -0.11 -12.29
C GLY A 11 -6.47 -0.95 -11.16
N ALA A 12 -5.15 -1.19 -11.19
CA ALA A 12 -4.44 -1.91 -10.12
C ALA A 12 -4.50 -1.17 -8.77
N GLY A 13 -4.38 0.16 -8.78
CA GLY A 13 -4.52 1.01 -7.58
C GLY A 13 -5.91 0.92 -6.95
N LEU A 14 -6.97 0.96 -7.75
CA LEU A 14 -8.34 0.82 -7.28
C LEU A 14 -8.63 -0.59 -6.74
N SER A 15 -8.11 -1.64 -7.40
CA SER A 15 -8.23 -3.02 -6.91
C SER A 15 -7.53 -3.20 -5.56
N ARG A 16 -6.33 -2.63 -5.39
CA ARG A 16 -5.60 -2.64 -4.12
C ARG A 16 -6.35 -1.88 -3.02
N LEU A 17 -6.88 -0.69 -3.33
CA LEU A 17 -7.68 0.10 -2.38
C LEU A 17 -8.92 -0.66 -1.90
N ALA A 18 -9.62 -1.31 -2.83
CA ALA A 18 -10.80 -2.13 -2.49
C ALA A 18 -10.43 -3.31 -1.58
N ALA A 19 -9.31 -3.98 -1.82
CA ALA A 19 -8.83 -5.07 -0.98
C ALA A 19 -8.48 -4.59 0.45
N ILE A 20 -7.79 -3.46 0.57
CA ILE A 20 -7.44 -2.84 1.86
C ILE A 20 -8.72 -2.46 2.62
N SER A 21 -9.66 -1.80 1.96
CA SER A 21 -10.95 -1.43 2.58
C SER A 21 -11.74 -2.66 3.03
N ALA A 22 -11.76 -3.73 2.24
CA ALA A 22 -12.46 -4.97 2.60
C ALA A 22 -11.82 -5.67 3.80
N ALA A 23 -10.49 -5.66 3.91
CA ALA A 23 -9.77 -6.25 5.03
C ALA A 23 -9.99 -5.49 6.34
N LEU A 24 -10.05 -4.16 6.30
CA LEU A 24 -10.19 -3.32 7.50
C LEU A 24 -11.64 -3.23 8.01
N ARG A 25 -12.64 -3.30 7.12
CA ARG A 25 -14.06 -3.08 7.47
C ARG A 25 -14.59 -3.92 8.65
N PRO A 26 -14.22 -5.20 8.83
CA PRO A 26 -14.67 -5.99 9.98
C PRO A 26 -14.11 -5.52 11.33
N HIS A 27 -12.97 -4.83 11.31
CA HIS A 27 -12.25 -4.36 12.49
C HIS A 27 -12.52 -2.87 12.77
N ASP A 28 -12.58 -2.07 11.71
CA ASP A 28 -12.93 -0.65 11.77
C ASP A 28 -13.86 -0.28 10.60
N PRO A 29 -15.18 -0.25 10.83
CA PRO A 29 -16.14 0.17 9.80
C PRO A 29 -16.04 1.66 9.45
N GLY A 30 -15.35 2.47 10.27
CA GLY A 30 -15.08 3.88 10.04
C GLY A 30 -13.77 4.15 9.30
N ALA A 31 -12.98 3.12 8.98
CA ALA A 31 -11.70 3.27 8.31
C ALA A 31 -11.87 3.90 6.92
N GLN A 32 -11.10 4.96 6.65
CA GLN A 32 -11.05 5.63 5.36
C GLN A 32 -9.75 5.25 4.65
N VAL A 33 -9.86 4.85 3.39
CA VAL A 33 -8.72 4.44 2.57
C VAL A 33 -8.72 5.31 1.32
N ALA A 34 -7.62 6.01 1.07
CA ALA A 34 -7.45 6.90 -0.08
C ALA A 34 -6.20 6.52 -0.87
N LEU A 35 -6.30 6.52 -2.20
CA LEU A 35 -5.15 6.39 -3.09
C LEU A 35 -4.54 7.78 -3.29
N ASP A 36 -3.24 7.90 -3.08
CA ASP A 36 -2.47 9.08 -3.45
C ASP A 36 -2.04 8.94 -4.92
N PRO A 37 -2.62 9.70 -5.86
CA PRO A 37 -2.31 9.57 -7.29
C PRO A 37 -0.94 10.14 -7.65
N ASP A 38 -0.39 11.04 -6.82
CA ASP A 38 0.89 11.70 -7.07
C ASP A 38 2.06 10.78 -6.69
N HIS A 39 1.88 9.94 -5.67
CA HIS A 39 2.92 9.07 -5.11
C HIS A 39 2.64 7.57 -5.30
N GLY A 40 1.45 7.20 -5.77
CA GLY A 40 1.04 5.79 -5.92
C GLY A 40 0.90 5.05 -4.58
N SER A 41 0.81 5.78 -3.47
CA SER A 41 0.69 5.23 -2.12
C SER A 41 -0.78 5.13 -1.70
N VAL A 42 -1.06 4.33 -0.66
CA VAL A 42 -2.39 4.25 -0.05
C VAL A 42 -2.31 4.83 1.35
N GLN A 43 -3.16 5.82 1.63
CA GLN A 43 -3.32 6.40 2.96
C GLN A 43 -4.52 5.77 3.66
N VAL A 44 -4.33 5.37 4.91
CA VAL A 44 -5.37 4.76 5.74
C VAL A 44 -5.56 5.62 6.98
N LEU A 45 -6.78 6.10 7.19
CA LEU A 45 -7.20 6.76 8.42
C LEU A 45 -8.12 5.80 9.19
N THR A 46 -7.68 5.38 10.36
CA THR A 46 -8.36 4.37 11.18
C THR A 46 -8.12 4.67 12.65
N VAL A 47 -8.99 4.13 13.50
CA VAL A 47 -8.80 4.15 14.97
C VAL A 47 -7.90 3.02 15.47
N LEU A 48 -7.55 2.07 14.61
CA LEU A 48 -6.68 0.94 14.93
C LEU A 48 -5.22 1.39 15.04
N ASP A 49 -4.46 0.72 15.91
CA ASP A 49 -3.03 0.92 16.00
C ASP A 49 -2.33 0.48 14.69
N PRO A 50 -1.23 1.15 14.29
CA PRO A 50 -0.51 0.81 13.07
C PRO A 50 -0.07 -0.66 13.00
N GLU A 51 0.37 -1.23 14.12
CA GLU A 51 0.74 -2.66 14.21
C GLU A 51 -0.44 -3.60 14.00
N GLU A 52 -1.65 -3.17 14.38
CA GLU A 52 -2.87 -3.95 14.17
C GLU A 52 -3.31 -3.90 12.71
N VAL A 53 -3.22 -2.73 12.08
CA VAL A 53 -3.42 -2.56 10.64
C VAL A 53 -2.46 -3.46 9.84
N ASP A 54 -1.16 -3.43 10.17
CA ASP A 54 -0.16 -4.27 9.49
C ASP A 54 -0.46 -5.76 9.62
N ARG A 55 -0.89 -6.22 10.80
CA ARG A 55 -1.29 -7.62 11.02
C ARG A 55 -2.53 -8.00 10.20
N ILE A 56 -3.54 -7.14 10.13
CA ILE A 56 -4.77 -7.38 9.35
C ILE A 56 -4.43 -7.45 7.85
N LEU A 57 -3.61 -6.52 7.35
CA LEU A 57 -3.21 -6.48 5.95
C LEU A 57 -2.32 -7.67 5.57
N ALA A 58 -1.38 -8.06 6.43
CA ALA A 58 -0.56 -9.25 6.24
C ALA A 58 -1.41 -10.53 6.21
N ALA A 59 -2.40 -10.65 7.09
CA ALA A 59 -3.34 -11.78 7.09
C ALA A 59 -4.21 -11.84 5.82
N ALA A 60 -4.51 -10.68 5.22
CA ALA A 60 -5.19 -10.56 3.93
C ALA A 60 -4.28 -10.79 2.71
N GLY A 61 -2.98 -11.05 2.92
CA GLY A 61 -1.99 -11.21 1.86
C GLY A 61 -1.65 -9.91 1.12
N ILE A 62 -1.93 -8.76 1.73
CA ILE A 62 -1.66 -7.43 1.16
C ILE A 62 -0.28 -6.98 1.65
N PRO A 63 0.73 -6.89 0.76
CA PRO A 63 2.06 -6.44 1.16
C PRO A 63 2.01 -4.95 1.50
N VAL A 64 2.28 -4.63 2.76
CA VAL A 64 2.46 -3.26 3.24
C VAL A 64 3.94 -2.93 3.10
N ALA A 65 4.28 -1.83 2.44
CA ALA A 65 5.64 -1.31 2.53
C ALA A 65 5.87 -0.91 3.99
N PRO A 66 6.96 -1.33 4.64
CA PRO A 66 7.21 -0.96 6.03
C PRO A 66 7.14 0.56 6.14
N THR A 67 6.19 1.05 6.95
CA THR A 67 6.09 2.47 7.26
C THR A 67 7.46 2.91 7.75
N PRO A 68 8.13 3.91 7.14
CA PRO A 68 9.44 4.33 7.61
C PRO A 68 9.26 4.90 9.02
N ALA A 69 9.50 4.06 10.04
CA ALA A 69 9.83 4.51 11.36
C ALA A 69 10.96 5.55 11.18
N GLY A 70 10.79 6.73 11.78
CA GLY A 70 11.52 7.95 11.45
C GLY A 70 12.98 7.75 11.02
N ALA A 71 13.35 8.47 9.98
CA ALA A 71 14.71 8.61 9.43
C ALA A 71 15.82 8.19 10.41
N GLY A 72 16.32 6.97 10.26
CA GLY A 72 17.29 6.40 11.17
C GLY A 72 17.84 5.06 10.70
N GLY A 73 18.72 5.11 9.69
CA GLY A 73 19.71 4.05 9.46
C GLY A 73 19.34 2.94 8.47
N GLY A 74 19.90 3.07 7.27
CA GLY A 74 20.59 1.99 6.55
C GLY A 74 19.82 0.70 6.19
N CYS A 75 19.48 0.57 4.92
CA CYS A 75 19.84 -0.59 4.10
C CYS A 75 19.63 -0.23 2.63
N GLY A 76 20.72 -0.10 1.88
CA GLY A 76 20.67 0.05 0.43
C GLY A 76 20.21 -1.25 -0.22
N CYS A 77 18.96 -1.30 -0.66
CA CYS A 77 18.51 -2.34 -1.58
C CYS A 77 18.84 -1.91 -3.00
N GLY A 78 20.11 -2.05 -3.37
CA GLY A 78 20.55 -2.07 -4.76
C GLY A 78 20.10 -3.37 -5.41
N CYS A 79 18.97 -3.33 -6.11
CA CYS A 79 18.49 -4.45 -6.91
C CYS A 79 19.36 -4.58 -8.17
N SER A 80 20.40 -5.40 -8.10
CA SER A 80 21.16 -5.85 -9.27
C SER A 80 20.34 -6.85 -10.08
N CYS A 81 19.76 -6.38 -11.19
CA CYS A 81 19.18 -7.24 -12.22
C CYS A 81 19.55 -6.68 -13.62
N SER A 82 20.72 -7.02 -14.16
CA SER A 82 21.00 -6.96 -15.59
C SER A 82 22.12 -7.94 -15.91
N GLY A 83 21.71 -9.17 -16.27
CA GLY A 83 22.55 -10.09 -17.03
C GLY A 83 22.48 -9.73 -18.50
N GLY A 84 23.62 -9.84 -19.19
CA GLY A 84 23.80 -9.58 -20.61
C GLY A 84 25.28 -9.54 -20.95
#